data_AF-A0A4Q6BDR9-F1
#
_entry.id   AF-A0A4Q6BDR9-F1
#
_cell.length_a   1.000
_cell.length_b   1.000
_cell.length_c   1.000
_cell.angle_alpha   90.00
_cell.angle_beta   90.00
_cell.angle_gamma   90.00
#
_symmetry.space_group_name_H-M   'P 1'
#
loop_
_entity.id
_entity.type
_entity.pdbx_description
1 polymer ?
#
loop_
_entity_poly.entity_id
_entity_poly.type
_entity_poly.pdbx_seq_one_letter_code
_entity_poly.pdbx_strand_id
1 'polypeptide(L)'
;MKHSFLLLFLLPATIFAQDCTLKKAVDPFNHQTTLSTGFQNFTGNGLTISISADANQKEIDFFIWIKGDGRCFDTESTANVIFEGERTKANFRNSGSMNCDGAFHFIFKNTPTTQSWLNRLVTKKVASIKLTGTGGKEMVIAFSEEQKLAFQNMAACIAAEAKTLLVK
;
A
#
# COMPACT_ATOMS: atom_id res chain seq x y z
N MET A 1 -23.68 -42.64 29.14
CA MET A 1 -22.56 -41.68 29.30
C MET A 1 -21.50 -42.00 28.26
N LYS A 2 -20.82 -40.96 27.75
CA LYS A 2 -19.78 -40.98 26.70
C LYS A 2 -20.34 -41.10 25.28
N HIS A 3 -20.37 -39.97 24.57
CA HIS A 3 -19.96 -39.81 23.16
C HIS A 3 -20.54 -38.54 22.48
N SER A 4 -21.32 -37.70 23.17
CA SER A 4 -21.86 -36.46 22.59
C SER A 4 -20.97 -35.21 22.75
N PHE A 5 -19.64 -35.35 22.84
CA PHE A 5 -18.71 -34.22 23.06
C PHE A 5 -17.65 -34.04 21.96
N LEU A 6 -17.93 -34.51 20.73
CA LEU A 6 -16.96 -34.49 19.62
C LEU A 6 -17.39 -33.66 18.40
N LEU A 7 -18.36 -32.75 18.55
CA LEU A 7 -18.93 -31.97 17.43
C LEU A 7 -18.74 -30.45 17.56
N LEU A 8 -17.93 -29.98 18.52
CA LEU A 8 -17.74 -28.55 18.78
C LEU A 8 -16.36 -27.99 18.37
N PHE A 9 -15.56 -28.76 17.63
CA PHE A 9 -14.19 -28.37 17.24
C PHE A 9 -13.99 -28.06 15.76
N LEU A 10 -15.07 -27.92 14.98
CA LEU A 10 -15.00 -27.88 13.52
C LEU A 10 -15.16 -26.52 12.83
N LEU A 11 -15.42 -25.41 13.50
CA LEU A 11 -15.46 -24.09 12.85
C LEU A 11 -14.90 -23.02 13.80
N PRO A 12 -13.73 -22.45 13.47
CA PRO A 12 -13.78 -21.26 12.62
C PRO A 12 -12.67 -21.30 11.56
N ALA A 13 -12.93 -21.97 10.44
CA ALA A 13 -12.22 -21.69 9.19
C ALA A 13 -13.08 -20.74 8.34
N THR A 14 -13.50 -19.61 8.90
CA THR A 14 -13.89 -18.48 8.06
C THR A 14 -12.59 -17.95 7.47
N ILE A 15 -12.23 -18.55 6.35
CA ILE A 15 -11.28 -18.03 5.37
C ILE A 15 -11.57 -16.53 5.28
N PHE A 16 -10.62 -15.70 5.73
CA PHE A 16 -10.58 -14.30 5.33
C PHE A 16 -10.26 -14.31 3.83
N ALA A 17 -11.28 -14.57 3.01
CA ALA A 17 -11.26 -14.20 1.62
C ALA A 17 -11.29 -12.68 1.63
N GLN A 18 -10.12 -12.06 1.74
CA GLN A 18 -9.98 -10.66 1.39
C GLN A 18 -10.36 -10.60 -0.08
N ASP A 19 -11.47 -9.92 -0.40
CA ASP A 19 -11.92 -9.69 -1.77
C ASP A 19 -10.89 -8.80 -2.49
N CYS A 20 -9.80 -9.42 -2.93
CA CYS A 20 -8.69 -8.79 -3.61
C CYS A 20 -9.03 -8.66 -5.10
N THR A 21 -9.88 -7.67 -5.42
CA THR A 21 -10.24 -7.37 -6.80
C THR A 21 -9.18 -6.46 -7.43
N LEU A 22 -8.15 -7.05 -8.02
CA LEU A 22 -7.12 -6.31 -8.74
C LEU A 22 -7.49 -6.14 -10.21
N LYS A 23 -7.20 -4.95 -10.75
CA LYS A 23 -7.28 -4.68 -12.19
C LYS A 23 -6.03 -5.24 -12.84
N LYS A 24 -6.21 -6.20 -13.73
CA LYS A 24 -5.13 -6.79 -14.53
C LYS A 24 -5.11 -6.14 -15.90
N ALA A 25 -3.96 -5.63 -16.31
CA ALA A 25 -3.74 -5.06 -17.64
C ALA A 25 -2.48 -5.64 -18.26
N VAL A 26 -2.38 -5.53 -19.59
CA VAL A 26 -1.14 -5.77 -20.32
C VAL A 26 -0.71 -4.43 -20.89
N ASP A 27 0.48 -3.98 -20.52
CA ASP A 27 1.05 -2.74 -21.02
C ASP A 27 1.24 -2.86 -22.55
N PRO A 28 0.72 -1.91 -23.36
CA PRO A 28 0.74 -2.00 -24.80
C PRO A 28 2.13 -1.80 -25.42
N PHE A 29 3.08 -1.21 -24.68
CA PHE A 29 4.42 -0.88 -25.18
C PHE A 29 5.45 -1.96 -24.84
N ASN A 30 5.40 -2.51 -23.63
CA ASN A 30 6.37 -3.51 -23.18
C ASN A 30 5.77 -4.93 -23.02
N HIS A 31 4.46 -5.09 -23.25
CA HIS A 31 3.71 -6.35 -23.14
C HIS A 31 3.78 -7.02 -21.76
N GLN A 32 4.16 -6.28 -20.71
CA GLN A 32 4.19 -6.79 -19.35
C GLN A 32 2.79 -6.79 -18.75
N THR A 33 2.50 -7.87 -18.02
CA THR A 33 1.28 -7.93 -17.20
C THR A 33 1.47 -7.07 -15.96
N THR A 34 0.53 -6.17 -15.73
CA THR A 34 0.48 -5.33 -14.53
C THR A 34 -0.78 -5.63 -13.73
N LEU A 35 -0.67 -5.48 -12.42
CA LEU A 35 -1.78 -5.54 -11.47
C LEU A 35 -1.92 -4.18 -10.79
N SER A 36 -3.14 -3.75 -10.55
CA SER A 36 -3.43 -2.46 -9.91
C SER A 36 -4.57 -2.59 -8.92
N THR A 37 -4.44 -1.98 -7.75
CA THR A 37 -5.56 -1.80 -6.82
C THR A 37 -6.53 -0.71 -7.29
N GLY A 38 -6.14 0.10 -8.27
CA GLY A 38 -6.76 1.38 -8.57
C GLY A 38 -6.58 2.39 -7.44
N PHE A 39 -6.97 3.64 -7.72
CA PHE A 39 -6.93 4.71 -6.72
C PHE A 39 -8.02 4.52 -5.66
N GLN A 40 -7.60 4.49 -4.41
CA GLN A 40 -8.46 4.58 -3.24
C GLN A 40 -8.23 5.92 -2.56
N ASN A 41 -9.31 6.59 -2.14
CA ASN A 41 -9.22 7.89 -1.51
C ASN A 41 -9.12 7.74 0.02
N PHE A 42 -8.15 8.42 0.60
CA PHE A 42 -7.92 8.52 2.03
C PHE A 42 -8.05 9.98 2.44
N THR A 43 -9.04 10.26 3.27
CA THR A 43 -9.35 11.61 3.75
C THR A 43 -9.07 11.71 5.24
N GLY A 44 -8.19 12.61 5.64
CA GLY A 44 -7.83 12.86 7.03
C GLY A 44 -7.44 14.32 7.24
N ASN A 45 -7.86 14.91 8.37
CA ASN A 45 -7.57 16.31 8.72
C ASN A 45 -7.91 17.34 7.61
N GLY A 46 -8.99 17.11 6.86
CA GLY A 46 -9.41 17.97 5.75
C GLY A 46 -8.63 17.80 4.44
N LEU A 47 -7.63 16.91 4.41
CA LEU A 47 -6.85 16.57 3.24
C LEU A 47 -7.33 15.24 2.66
N THR A 48 -7.46 15.18 1.33
CA THR A 48 -7.76 13.92 0.62
C THR A 48 -6.60 13.57 -0.29
N ILE A 49 -6.05 12.38 -0.11
CA ILE A 49 -5.05 11.80 -0.99
C ILE A 49 -5.61 10.56 -1.66
N SER A 50 -5.18 10.29 -2.88
CA SER A 50 -5.52 9.07 -3.61
C SER A 50 -4.29 8.17 -3.63
N ILE A 51 -4.42 6.90 -3.25
CA ILE A 51 -3.31 5.95 -3.27
C ILE A 51 -3.68 4.80 -4.18
N SER A 52 -2.80 4.43 -5.11
CA SER A 52 -2.84 3.15 -5.82
C SER A 52 -1.59 2.33 -5.47
N ALA A 53 -1.75 1.02 -5.48
CA ALA A 53 -0.62 0.10 -5.47
C ALA A 53 -0.64 -0.71 -6.76
N ASP A 54 0.44 -0.60 -7.52
CA ASP A 54 0.60 -1.15 -8.85
C ASP A 54 1.79 -2.12 -8.83
N ALA A 55 1.66 -3.28 -9.47
CA ALA A 55 2.70 -4.30 -9.49
C ALA A 55 2.97 -4.79 -10.91
N ASN A 56 4.25 -5.03 -11.19
CA ASN A 56 4.73 -5.73 -12.37
C ASN A 56 5.68 -6.88 -11.93
N GLN A 57 6.33 -7.55 -12.87
CA GLN A 57 7.26 -8.66 -12.54
C GLN A 57 8.47 -8.20 -11.70
N LYS A 58 8.88 -6.94 -11.79
CA LYS A 58 10.11 -6.42 -11.16
C LYS A 58 9.85 -5.70 -9.85
N GLU A 59 8.71 -5.02 -9.74
CA GLU A 59 8.47 -4.08 -8.67
C GLU A 59 6.98 -3.93 -8.29
N ILE A 60 6.78 -3.37 -7.11
CA ILE A 60 5.49 -2.97 -6.56
C ILE A 60 5.62 -1.49 -6.20
N ASP A 61 4.88 -0.63 -6.89
CA ASP A 61 4.86 0.81 -6.74
C ASP A 61 3.63 1.24 -5.93
N PHE A 62 3.85 2.00 -4.87
CA PHE A 62 2.79 2.71 -4.17
C PHE A 62 2.79 4.16 -4.64
N PHE A 63 1.78 4.49 -5.42
CA PHE A 63 1.59 5.82 -5.97
C PHE A 63 0.62 6.61 -5.10
N ILE A 64 1.10 7.69 -4.50
CA ILE A 64 0.30 8.67 -3.77
C ILE A 64 0.11 9.90 -4.65
N TRP A 65 -1.14 10.29 -4.84
CA TRP A 65 -1.55 11.48 -5.57
C TRP A 65 -2.28 12.46 -4.65
N ILE A 66 -1.81 13.71 -4.64
CA ILE A 66 -2.35 14.78 -3.79
C ILE A 66 -2.95 15.85 -4.69
N LYS A 67 -4.28 15.92 -4.75
CA LYS A 67 -4.95 16.86 -5.65
C LYS A 67 -4.96 18.28 -5.05
N GLY A 68 -4.45 19.25 -5.81
CA GLY A 68 -4.74 20.68 -5.61
C GLY A 68 -3.88 21.41 -4.56
N ASP A 69 -2.79 20.83 -4.09
CA ASP A 69 -1.95 21.45 -3.05
C ASP A 69 -0.67 22.12 -3.60
N GLY A 70 -0.44 22.04 -4.93
CA GLY A 70 0.69 22.69 -5.61
C GLY A 70 2.07 22.32 -5.06
N ARG A 71 2.18 21.17 -4.36
CA ARG A 71 3.42 20.71 -3.76
C ARG A 71 4.24 19.95 -4.79
N CYS A 72 5.52 20.30 -4.83
CA CYS A 72 6.51 19.57 -5.60
C CYS A 72 7.14 18.46 -4.77
N PHE A 73 7.23 17.29 -5.38
CA PHE A 73 8.00 16.16 -4.90
C PHE A 73 9.10 15.88 -5.90
N ASP A 74 10.34 15.91 -5.42
CA ASP A 74 11.57 15.53 -6.13
C ASP A 74 12.12 14.22 -5.56
N THR A 75 13.31 13.81 -5.97
CA THR A 75 13.97 12.57 -5.50
C THR A 75 14.47 12.66 -4.05
N GLU A 76 14.56 13.86 -3.47
CA GLU A 76 14.94 14.09 -2.08
C GLU A 76 13.73 14.08 -1.13
N SER A 77 12.53 14.21 -1.70
CA SER A 77 11.28 14.18 -0.98
C SER A 77 11.07 12.81 -0.31
N THR A 78 10.44 12.81 0.88
CA THR A 78 10.29 11.60 1.69
C THR A 78 8.87 11.37 2.18
N ALA A 79 8.52 10.10 2.37
CA ALA A 79 7.32 9.62 3.03
C ALA A 79 7.72 8.87 4.31
N ASN A 80 7.32 9.41 5.46
CA ASN A 80 7.44 8.77 6.74
C ASN A 80 6.12 8.08 7.08
N VAL A 81 6.10 6.75 7.00
CA VAL A 81 4.93 5.93 7.35
C VAL A 81 5.02 5.55 8.82
N ILE A 82 4.02 5.98 9.59
CA ILE A 82 3.92 5.75 11.03
C ILE A 82 2.90 4.64 11.26
N PHE A 83 3.33 3.56 11.90
CA PHE A 83 2.49 2.41 12.20
C PHE A 83 1.77 2.59 13.54
N GLU A 84 0.57 2.04 13.64
CA GLU A 84 -0.20 2.06 14.87
C GLU A 84 0.45 1.22 15.97
N GLY A 85 0.62 1.80 17.16
CA GLY A 85 1.17 1.13 18.33
C GLY A 85 2.68 0.86 18.28
N GLU A 86 3.40 1.33 17.25
CA GLU A 86 4.83 1.13 17.12
C GLU A 86 5.62 2.43 17.21
N ARG A 87 6.83 2.34 17.79
CA ARG A 87 7.80 3.45 17.80
C ARG A 87 8.60 3.54 16.49
N THR A 88 8.69 2.44 15.76
CA THR A 88 9.42 2.37 14.49
C THR A 88 8.57 2.94 13.36
N LYS A 89 9.16 3.83 12.57
CA LYS A 89 8.58 4.40 11.34
C LYS A 89 9.34 3.89 10.12
N ALA A 90 8.66 3.71 9.00
CA ALA A 90 9.32 3.51 7.72
C ALA A 90 9.58 4.87 7.07
N ASN A 91 10.73 5.04 6.42
CA ASN A 91 11.05 6.22 5.65
C ASN A 91 11.35 5.80 4.21
N PHE A 92 10.53 6.29 3.28
CA PHE A 92 10.67 6.04 1.85
C PHE A 92 11.05 7.34 1.14
N ARG A 93 11.93 7.24 0.15
CA ARG A 93 12.22 8.35 -0.76
C ARG A 93 11.33 8.26 -1.98
N ASN A 94 11.03 9.41 -2.56
CA ASN A 94 10.31 9.44 -3.82
C ASN A 94 11.13 8.74 -4.91
N SER A 95 10.54 7.76 -5.57
CA SER A 95 11.12 7.07 -6.72
C SER A 95 10.65 7.65 -8.07
N GLY A 96 9.71 8.60 -8.05
CA GLY A 96 9.23 9.30 -9.23
C GLY A 96 10.17 10.42 -9.69
N SER A 97 9.91 10.94 -10.89
CA SER A 97 10.51 12.19 -11.36
C SER A 97 9.95 13.39 -10.58
N MET A 98 10.64 14.53 -10.65
CA MET A 98 10.13 15.78 -10.09
C MET A 98 8.72 16.07 -10.61
N ASN A 99 7.75 16.22 -9.70
CA ASN A 99 6.35 16.46 -10.03
C ASN A 99 5.75 17.48 -9.07
N CYS A 100 5.17 18.55 -9.61
CA CYS A 100 4.51 19.63 -8.86
C CYS A 100 2.99 19.54 -8.83
N ASP A 101 2.44 18.46 -9.38
CA ASP A 101 1.02 18.15 -9.38
C ASP A 101 0.63 17.24 -8.19
N GLY A 102 1.60 16.89 -7.34
CA GLY A 102 1.38 16.12 -6.11
C GLY A 102 1.60 14.61 -6.23
N ALA A 103 2.38 14.16 -7.22
CA ALA A 103 2.77 12.75 -7.36
C ALA A 103 3.93 12.35 -6.45
N PHE A 104 3.76 11.28 -5.69
CA PHE A 104 4.82 10.66 -4.90
C PHE A 104 4.79 9.15 -5.07
N HIS A 105 5.94 8.55 -5.36
CA HIS A 105 6.08 7.10 -5.54
C HIS A 105 7.03 6.53 -4.52
N PHE A 106 6.73 5.35 -4.00
CA PHE A 106 7.76 4.53 -3.37
C PHE A 106 7.61 3.08 -3.79
N ILE A 107 8.74 2.49 -4.14
CA ILE A 107 8.79 1.20 -4.83
C ILE A 107 9.45 0.14 -3.95
N PHE A 108 8.89 -1.07 -3.98
CA PHE A 108 9.49 -2.29 -3.47
C PHE A 108 9.87 -3.20 -4.62
N LYS A 109 10.96 -3.96 -4.48
CA LYS A 109 11.27 -5.02 -5.44
C LYS A 109 10.25 -6.15 -5.30
N ASN A 110 9.74 -6.64 -6.41
CA ASN A 110 8.90 -7.83 -6.44
C ASN A 110 9.81 -9.06 -6.40
N THR A 111 9.80 -9.75 -5.27
CA THR A 111 10.62 -10.94 -5.01
C THR A 111 9.78 -12.03 -4.35
N PRO A 112 10.15 -13.32 -4.46
CA PRO A 112 9.38 -14.41 -3.86
C PRO A 112 9.13 -14.22 -2.35
N THR A 113 10.16 -13.70 -1.66
CA THR A 113 10.06 -13.27 -0.26
C THR A 113 9.66 -11.80 -0.19
N THR A 114 8.62 -11.49 0.57
CA THR A 114 8.16 -10.11 0.77
C THR A 114 9.22 -9.30 1.53
N GLN A 115 9.60 -8.13 1.02
CA GLN A 115 10.56 -7.24 1.68
C GLN A 115 10.05 -6.79 3.07
N SER A 116 10.94 -6.63 4.04
CA SER A 116 10.59 -6.31 5.45
C SER A 116 9.61 -5.15 5.61
N TRP A 117 9.84 -4.02 4.93
CA TRP A 117 8.96 -2.85 5.01
C TRP A 117 7.61 -3.08 4.34
N LEU A 118 7.57 -3.74 3.19
CA LEU A 118 6.31 -4.15 2.56
C LEU A 118 5.54 -5.11 3.47
N ASN A 119 6.22 -6.09 4.07
CA ASN A 119 5.61 -7.02 5.02
C ASN A 119 5.03 -6.30 6.25
N ARG A 120 5.65 -5.20 6.69
CA ARG A 120 5.08 -4.34 7.73
C ARG A 120 3.83 -3.61 7.26
N LEU A 121 3.78 -3.08 6.03
CA LEU A 121 2.55 -2.48 5.47
C LEU A 121 1.40 -3.50 5.36
N VAL A 122 1.72 -4.77 5.12
CA VAL A 122 0.76 -5.89 5.07
C VAL A 122 0.25 -6.27 6.47
N THR A 123 1.14 -6.31 7.47
CA THR A 123 0.84 -6.89 8.79
C THR A 123 0.45 -5.87 9.85
N LYS A 124 0.71 -4.57 9.62
CA LYS A 124 0.46 -3.50 10.58
C LYS A 124 -0.39 -2.41 9.96
N LYS A 125 -1.31 -1.88 10.77
CA LYS A 125 -2.09 -0.70 10.43
C LYS A 125 -1.19 0.53 10.35
N VAL A 126 -1.33 1.31 9.29
CA VAL A 126 -0.65 2.60 9.13
C VAL A 126 -1.47 3.68 9.80
N ALA A 127 -0.97 4.30 10.87
CA ALA A 127 -1.68 5.37 11.57
C ALA A 127 -1.68 6.68 10.77
N SER A 128 -0.54 7.02 10.17
CA SER A 128 -0.42 8.23 9.35
C SER A 128 0.74 8.14 8.37
N ILE A 129 0.63 8.90 7.28
CA ILE A 129 1.73 9.14 6.34
C ILE A 129 2.11 10.61 6.42
N LYS A 130 3.39 10.88 6.70
CA LYS A 130 3.97 12.22 6.66
C LYS A 130 4.81 12.39 5.40
N LEU A 131 4.37 13.24 4.49
CA LEU A 131 5.10 13.60 3.28
C LEU A 131 5.89 14.88 3.50
N THR A 132 7.15 14.89 3.07
CA THR A 132 8.01 16.07 3.06
C THR A 132 8.43 16.31 1.61
N GLY A 133 7.92 17.40 1.02
CA GLY A 133 8.25 17.82 -0.35
C GLY A 133 9.41 18.81 -0.42
N THR A 134 9.65 19.35 -1.60
CA THR A 134 10.72 20.33 -1.85
C THR A 134 10.58 21.56 -0.94
N GLY A 135 11.70 22.05 -0.41
CA GLY A 135 11.73 23.18 0.53
C GLY A 135 11.26 22.83 1.94
N GLY A 136 11.20 21.54 2.29
CA GLY A 136 10.88 21.07 3.64
C GLY A 136 9.40 21.20 4.02
N LYS A 137 8.50 21.40 3.03
CA LYS A 137 7.05 21.52 3.29
C LYS A 137 6.48 20.17 3.68
N GLU A 138 5.97 20.09 4.90
CA GLU A 138 5.44 18.84 5.47
C GLU A 138 3.91 18.77 5.37
N MET A 139 3.41 17.58 5.11
CA MET A 139 2.00 17.22 5.10
C MET A 139 1.83 15.94 5.91
N VAL A 140 0.82 15.88 6.76
CA VAL A 140 0.49 14.66 7.51
C VAL A 140 -0.94 14.26 7.23
N ILE A 141 -1.12 13.04 6.73
CA ILE A 141 -2.42 12.43 6.54
C ILE A 141 -2.59 11.39 7.65
N ALA A 142 -3.50 11.67 8.58
CA ALA A 142 -3.89 10.73 9.63
C ALA A 142 -5.09 9.90 9.16
N PHE A 143 -5.01 8.58 9.29
CA PHE A 143 -6.05 7.68 8.82
C PHE A 143 -7.07 7.36 9.92
N SER A 144 -8.36 7.35 9.56
CA SER A 144 -9.42 6.76 10.40
C SER A 144 -9.23 5.25 10.54
N GLU A 145 -9.85 4.60 11.54
CA GLU A 145 -9.76 3.14 11.69
C GLU A 145 -10.11 2.36 10.43
N GLU A 146 -11.14 2.80 9.72
CA GLU A 146 -11.59 2.21 8.46
C GLU A 146 -10.52 2.35 7.38
N GLN A 147 -9.89 3.53 7.28
CA GLN A 147 -8.80 3.81 6.35
C GLN A 147 -7.52 3.04 6.67
N LYS A 148 -7.20 2.87 7.96
CA LYS A 148 -6.06 2.05 8.41
C LYS A 148 -6.21 0.62 7.90
N LEU A 149 -7.42 0.06 8.04
CA LEU A 149 -7.75 -1.28 7.56
C LEU A 149 -7.76 -1.35 6.03
N ALA A 150 -8.33 -0.35 5.35
CA ALA A 150 -8.36 -0.28 3.90
C ALA A 150 -6.94 -0.26 3.30
N PHE A 151 -6.05 0.57 3.86
CA PHE A 151 -4.66 0.63 3.44
C PHE A 151 -3.95 -0.71 3.66
N GLN A 152 -4.15 -1.32 4.83
CA GLN A 152 -3.54 -2.61 5.15
C GLN A 152 -4.00 -3.71 4.18
N ASN A 153 -5.31 -3.77 3.90
CA ASN A 153 -5.88 -4.74 2.96
C ASN A 153 -5.36 -4.50 1.53
N MET A 154 -5.25 -3.24 1.10
CA MET A 154 -4.65 -2.86 -0.18
C MET A 154 -3.21 -3.38 -0.30
N ALA A 155 -2.38 -3.15 0.74
CA ALA A 155 -0.99 -3.61 0.77
C ALA A 155 -0.90 -5.15 0.80
N ALA A 156 -1.75 -5.82 1.59
CA ALA A 156 -1.82 -7.28 1.67
C ALA A 156 -2.17 -7.92 0.32
N CYS A 157 -3.22 -7.39 -0.31
CA CYS A 157 -3.73 -7.84 -1.60
C CYS A 157 -2.67 -7.73 -2.70
N ILE A 158 -2.09 -6.54 -2.90
CA ILE A 158 -1.09 -6.36 -3.95
C ILE A 158 0.20 -7.17 -3.68
N ALA A 159 0.64 -7.29 -2.42
CA ALA A 159 1.85 -8.03 -2.08
C ALA A 159 1.71 -9.55 -2.25
N ALA A 160 0.50 -10.09 -2.07
CA ALA A 160 0.20 -11.49 -2.30
C ALA A 160 0.14 -11.80 -3.80
N GLU A 161 -0.68 -11.04 -4.54
CA GLU A 161 -0.93 -11.27 -5.97
C GLU A 161 0.26 -10.89 -6.85
N ALA A 162 1.07 -9.88 -6.48
CA ALA A 162 2.27 -9.52 -7.25
C ALA A 162 3.23 -10.69 -7.43
N LYS A 163 3.30 -11.63 -6.49
CA LYS A 163 4.17 -12.81 -6.58
C LYS A 163 3.78 -13.74 -7.73
N THR A 164 2.51 -13.75 -8.13
CA THR A 164 2.06 -14.58 -9.26
C THR A 164 2.65 -14.08 -10.59
N LEU A 165 3.14 -12.83 -10.63
CA LEU A 165 3.80 -12.26 -11.81
C LEU A 165 5.26 -12.72 -11.96
N LEU A 166 5.86 -13.32 -10.91
CA LEU A 166 7.25 -13.79 -10.94
C LEU A 166 7.41 -15.10 -11.72
N VAL A 167 6.33 -15.86 -11.91
CA VAL A 167 6.35 -17.23 -12.43
C VAL A 167 6.15 -17.25 -13.96
N LYS A 168 6.77 -16.33 -14.68
CA LYS A 168 6.75 -16.29 -16.15
C LYS A 168 8.13 -16.09 -16.74
#